data_AF-A0A7J4NQ47-F1
#
_entry.id   AF-A0A7J4NQ47-F1
#
_cell.length_a   1.000
_cell.length_b   1.000
_cell.length_c   1.000
_cell.angle_alpha   90.00
_cell.angle_beta   90.00
_cell.angle_gamma   90.00
#
_symmetry.space_group_name_H-M   'P 1'
#
loop_
_entity.id
_entity.type
_entity.pdbx_description
1 polymer ?
#
loop_
_entity_poly.entity_id
_entity_poly.type
_entity_poly.pdbx_seq_one_letter_code
_entity_poly.pdbx_strand_id
1 'polypeptide(L)'
;MQGELNPVPGAEWRPRRHLDFHRSISSQNVRDNLLRFIAERHDGHLRLVAHLWDEAYPDPIRWDGAAFHSTMEEFTDSLESNLDTRRTEPQLTSVLDREIIPRRLGHLHLSRRLQRFMIDVRLHLRRIAYTASIDVDLRMDWQRWMHRTRLLDEHLKDLFANGIETPDGGKFGGKGFRSTWQEGVVACASALRRAMDLPPEERNRADVVAPMIRDVGLALSMGQTSLEIFAAQVGKSGSYMDGGHPGAGGRDLHIGEWNKRVLPPTAPLPIASATLTGVALAAARLDARRFHLAPVGEGCSSSGEFWEAMNFAGARSLPIGFMIQNNQIA
;
A
#
# COMPACT_ATOMS: atom_id res chain seq x y z
N MET A 1 -9.22 21.67 -30.42
CA MET A 1 -8.61 21.49 -29.09
C MET A 1 -7.79 20.21 -29.12
N GLN A 2 -6.46 20.32 -29.16
CA GLN A 2 -5.59 19.17 -28.87
C GLN A 2 -6.01 18.63 -27.50
N GLY A 3 -6.42 17.35 -27.47
CA GLY A 3 -6.91 16.71 -26.27
C GLY A 3 -5.96 16.94 -25.11
N GLU A 4 -6.48 17.52 -24.04
CA GLU A 4 -5.75 17.76 -22.80
C GLU A 4 -5.08 16.44 -22.40
N LEU A 5 -3.75 16.44 -22.35
CA LEU A 5 -3.01 15.28 -21.86
C LEU A 5 -3.49 14.99 -20.44
N ASN A 6 -3.74 13.72 -20.14
CA ASN A 6 -4.09 13.33 -18.78
C ASN A 6 -3.06 13.93 -17.79
N PRO A 7 -3.53 14.63 -16.75
CA PRO A 7 -2.65 15.19 -15.74
C PRO A 7 -1.81 14.07 -15.12
N VAL A 8 -0.60 14.38 -14.68
CA VAL A 8 0.21 13.41 -13.93
C VAL A 8 -0.42 13.27 -12.54
N PRO A 9 -0.94 12.09 -12.14
CA PRO A 9 -1.59 11.94 -10.86
C PRO A 9 -0.61 12.27 -9.73
N GLY A 10 -1.00 13.16 -8.82
CA GLY A 10 -0.14 13.61 -7.72
C GLY A 10 1.03 14.50 -8.14
N ALA A 11 0.98 15.17 -9.30
CA ALA A 11 2.04 16.08 -9.78
C ALA A 11 2.51 17.09 -8.72
N GLU A 12 1.59 17.59 -7.92
CA GLU A 12 1.84 18.60 -6.87
C GLU A 12 2.00 17.97 -5.48
N TRP A 13 2.08 16.65 -5.38
CA TRP A 13 2.16 16.00 -4.08
C TRP A 13 3.48 16.37 -3.39
N ARG A 14 3.34 16.93 -2.19
CA ARG A 14 4.41 17.21 -1.24
C ARG A 14 3.96 16.82 0.17
N PRO A 15 4.87 16.41 1.06
CA PRO A 15 4.54 16.20 2.46
C PRO A 15 4.04 17.50 3.10
N ARG A 16 2.83 17.50 3.65
CA ARG A 16 2.20 18.70 4.24
C ARG A 16 2.80 19.15 5.58
N ARG A 17 3.51 18.24 6.26
CA ARG A 17 4.10 18.46 7.58
C ARG A 17 5.25 17.50 7.83
N HIS A 18 6.13 17.86 8.76
CA HIS A 18 7.14 16.93 9.27
C HIS A 18 6.51 15.73 9.96
N LEU A 19 7.29 14.66 10.11
CA LEU A 19 6.99 13.55 11.02
C LEU A 19 7.79 13.77 12.29
N ASP A 20 7.30 13.24 13.42
CA ASP A 20 8.09 13.22 14.64
C ASP A 20 9.06 12.05 14.59
N PHE A 21 10.34 12.32 14.81
CA PHE A 21 11.38 11.29 14.77
C PHE A 21 11.66 10.79 16.17
N HIS A 22 11.61 9.46 16.35
CA HIS A 22 12.02 8.82 17.60
C HIS A 22 13.51 8.48 17.61
N ARG A 23 14.18 8.61 16.45
CA ARG A 23 15.62 8.52 16.29
C ARG A 23 16.05 9.54 15.24
N SER A 24 17.10 10.31 15.54
CA SER A 24 17.69 11.19 14.52
C SER A 24 18.23 10.39 13.35
N ILE A 25 18.15 10.95 12.15
CA ILE A 25 18.64 10.32 10.92
C ILE A 25 19.93 10.99 10.46
N SER A 26 20.90 10.19 9.99
CA SER A 26 22.18 10.69 9.46
C SER A 26 22.05 11.06 7.99
N SER A 27 22.61 12.20 7.57
CA SER A 27 22.67 12.63 6.17
C SER A 27 23.29 11.56 5.28
N GLN A 28 24.33 10.85 5.74
CA GLN A 28 24.93 9.74 5.00
C GLN A 28 23.94 8.60 4.74
N ASN A 29 23.13 8.22 5.74
CA ASN A 29 22.15 7.15 5.57
C ASN A 29 21.04 7.55 4.58
N VAL A 30 20.61 8.82 4.62
CA VAL A 30 19.63 9.37 3.67
C VAL A 30 20.22 9.35 2.26
N ARG A 31 21.46 9.81 2.09
CA ARG A 31 22.20 9.80 0.83
C ARG A 31 22.26 8.40 0.23
N ASP A 32 22.73 7.42 0.99
CA ASP A 32 22.92 6.05 0.49
C ASP A 32 21.59 5.41 0.11
N ASN A 33 20.53 5.63 0.89
CA ASN A 33 19.19 5.14 0.55
C ASN A 33 18.60 5.86 -0.66
N LEU A 34 18.82 7.17 -0.81
CA LEU A 34 18.38 7.93 -1.97
C LEU A 34 19.10 7.44 -3.23
N LEU A 35 20.43 7.37 -3.21
CA LEU A 35 21.21 6.93 -4.37
C LEU A 35 20.90 5.48 -4.76
N ARG A 36 20.67 4.59 -3.79
CA ARG A 36 20.18 3.23 -4.07
C ARG A 36 18.85 3.25 -4.83
N PHE A 37 17.88 4.05 -4.36
CA PHE A 37 16.59 4.18 -5.03
C PHE A 37 16.71 4.77 -6.44
N ILE A 38 17.58 5.78 -6.61
CA ILE A 38 17.86 6.36 -7.93
C ILE A 38 18.50 5.32 -8.83
N ALA A 39 19.47 4.54 -8.37
CA ALA A 39 20.09 3.47 -9.17
C ALA A 39 19.08 2.39 -9.59
N GLU A 40 18.13 2.03 -8.72
CA GLU A 40 17.10 1.02 -9.00
C GLU A 40 16.08 1.45 -10.08
N ARG A 41 15.77 2.75 -10.18
CA ARG A 41 14.61 3.24 -10.99
C ARG A 41 14.92 4.34 -11.99
N HIS A 42 15.98 5.11 -11.75
CA HIS A 42 16.29 6.39 -12.39
C HIS A 42 17.80 6.58 -12.56
N ASP A 43 18.51 5.52 -12.93
CA ASP A 43 19.98 5.43 -13.01
C ASP A 43 20.62 6.61 -13.77
N GLY A 44 19.97 7.10 -14.82
CA GLY A 44 20.41 8.28 -15.58
C GLY A 44 20.53 9.58 -14.78
N HIS A 45 19.95 9.67 -13.58
CA HIS A 45 20.05 10.82 -12.67
C HIS A 45 21.04 10.61 -11.52
N LEU A 46 21.66 9.43 -11.40
CA LEU A 46 22.46 9.04 -10.24
C LEU A 46 23.62 9.99 -9.95
N ARG A 47 24.39 10.36 -11.00
CA ARG A 47 25.54 11.29 -10.85
C ARG A 47 25.10 12.69 -10.43
N LEU A 48 24.01 13.18 -11.02
CA LEU A 48 23.49 14.51 -10.69
C LEU A 48 23.01 14.57 -9.24
N VAL A 49 22.20 13.58 -8.82
CA VAL A 49 21.67 13.54 -7.45
C VAL A 49 22.81 13.42 -6.44
N ALA A 50 23.83 12.59 -6.72
CA ALA A 50 25.01 12.48 -5.86
C ALA A 50 25.76 13.81 -5.76
N HIS A 51 26.00 14.47 -6.90
CA HIS A 51 26.71 15.75 -6.94
C HIS A 51 25.97 16.86 -6.16
N LEU A 52 24.68 17.04 -6.42
CA LEU A 52 23.87 18.05 -5.71
C LEU A 52 23.77 17.75 -4.21
N TRP A 53 23.74 16.47 -3.83
CA TRP A 53 23.76 16.09 -2.43
C TRP A 53 25.09 16.46 -1.76
N ASP A 54 26.22 16.12 -2.38
CA ASP A 54 27.56 16.37 -1.84
C ASP A 54 27.87 17.87 -1.74
N GLU A 55 27.35 18.67 -2.67
CA GLU A 55 27.42 20.13 -2.61
C GLU A 55 26.58 20.72 -1.47
N ALA A 56 25.35 20.23 -1.29
CA ALA A 56 24.43 20.72 -0.26
C ALA A 56 24.82 20.27 1.16
N TYR A 57 25.36 19.06 1.30
CA TYR A 57 25.65 18.42 2.59
C TYR A 57 27.05 17.80 2.60
N PRO A 58 28.13 18.62 2.53
CA PRO A 58 29.50 18.12 2.43
C PRO A 58 29.96 17.39 3.71
N ASP A 59 29.36 17.73 4.85
CA ASP A 59 29.71 17.17 6.15
C ASP A 59 28.60 16.25 6.69
N PRO A 60 28.94 15.22 7.50
CA PRO A 60 27.96 14.39 8.19
C PRO A 60 27.11 15.21 9.18
N ILE A 61 25.80 15.21 8.97
CA ILE A 61 24.82 15.93 9.80
C ILE A 61 23.77 14.92 10.27
N ARG A 62 23.16 15.19 11.42
CA ARG A 62 21.99 14.44 11.90
C ARG A 62 20.78 15.36 11.99
N TRP A 63 19.64 14.86 11.55
CA TRP A 63 18.38 15.62 11.55
C TRP A 63 17.35 14.98 12.47
N ASP A 64 16.63 15.83 13.19
CA ASP A 64 15.32 15.48 13.73
C ASP A 64 14.25 15.59 12.62
N GLY A 65 12.99 15.37 12.98
CA GLY A 65 11.90 15.32 12.01
C GLY A 65 11.65 16.66 11.30
N ALA A 66 11.70 17.77 12.05
CA ALA A 66 11.44 19.10 11.51
C ALA A 66 12.59 19.56 10.60
N ALA A 67 13.83 19.42 11.06
CA ALA A 67 15.02 19.74 10.27
C ALA A 67 15.10 18.88 9.01
N PHE A 68 14.81 17.57 9.10
CA PHE A 68 14.78 16.70 7.93
C PHE A 68 13.75 17.19 6.91
N HIS A 69 12.55 17.56 7.36
CA HIS A 69 11.49 17.98 6.47
C HIS A 69 11.84 19.25 5.68
N SER A 70 12.28 20.32 6.36
CA SER A 70 12.65 21.57 5.67
C SER A 70 13.83 21.35 4.73
N THR A 71 14.85 20.63 5.20
CA THR A 71 16.06 20.35 4.43
C THR A 71 15.76 19.52 3.18
N MET A 72 14.88 18.52 3.27
CA MET A 72 14.51 17.70 2.11
C MET A 72 13.61 18.45 1.12
N GLU A 73 12.76 19.38 1.57
CA GLU A 73 12.03 20.26 0.63
C GLU A 73 13.01 21.12 -0.16
N GLU A 74 13.95 21.80 0.52
CA GLU A 74 15.00 22.61 -0.11
C GLU A 74 15.85 21.80 -1.11
N PHE A 75 16.28 20.59 -0.72
CA PHE A 75 17.01 19.69 -1.61
C PHE A 75 16.19 19.34 -2.85
N THR A 76 14.92 18.99 -2.69
CA THR A 76 14.07 18.63 -3.84
C THR A 76 13.78 19.82 -4.74
N ASP A 77 13.70 21.04 -4.20
CA ASP A 77 13.53 22.27 -4.98
C ASP A 77 14.79 22.58 -5.78
N SER A 78 15.98 22.41 -5.19
CA SER A 78 17.26 22.54 -5.88
C SER A 78 17.40 21.53 -7.03
N LEU A 79 17.06 20.26 -6.77
CA LEU A 79 17.07 19.20 -7.78
C LEU A 79 16.09 19.47 -8.92
N GLU A 80 14.86 19.91 -8.60
CA GLU A 80 13.85 20.26 -9.60
C GLU A 80 14.31 21.43 -10.46
N SER A 81 14.80 22.51 -9.83
CA SER A 81 15.31 23.70 -10.53
C SER A 81 16.48 23.35 -11.45
N ASN A 82 17.44 22.56 -10.97
CA ASN A 82 18.57 22.12 -11.78
C ASN A 82 18.11 21.35 -13.02
N LEU A 83 17.21 20.38 -12.85
CA LEU A 83 16.70 19.57 -13.96
C LEU A 83 15.79 20.33 -14.92
N ASP A 84 15.13 21.41 -14.47
CA ASP A 84 14.27 22.26 -15.30
C ASP A 84 15.09 23.14 -16.25
N THR A 85 16.35 23.45 -15.93
CA THR A 85 17.26 24.24 -16.80
C THR A 85 17.39 23.67 -18.22
N ARG A 86 17.26 22.34 -18.37
CA ARG A 86 17.22 21.62 -19.65
C ARG A 86 16.18 22.14 -20.63
N ARG A 87 15.12 22.79 -20.16
CA ARG A 87 14.09 23.40 -21.02
C ARG A 87 14.59 24.60 -21.81
N THR A 88 15.68 25.20 -21.36
CA THR A 88 16.29 26.39 -21.97
C THR A 88 17.71 26.13 -22.48
N GLU A 89 18.21 24.89 -22.37
CA GLU A 89 19.54 24.53 -22.84
C GLU A 89 19.63 24.63 -24.37
N PRO A 90 20.48 25.51 -24.92
CA PRO A 90 20.56 25.71 -26.37
C PRO A 90 20.92 24.43 -27.12
N GLN A 91 21.72 23.57 -26.49
CA GLN A 91 22.17 22.28 -27.03
C GLN A 91 21.02 21.28 -27.21
N LEU A 92 19.90 21.44 -26.48
CA LEU A 92 18.74 20.56 -26.51
C LEU A 92 17.60 21.07 -27.41
N THR A 93 17.70 22.29 -27.95
CA THR A 93 16.66 22.94 -28.77
C THR A 93 16.16 22.05 -29.92
N SER A 94 17.09 21.33 -30.57
CA SER A 94 16.76 20.42 -31.67
C SER A 94 15.82 19.27 -31.28
N VAL A 95 15.75 18.92 -29.99
CA VAL A 95 14.87 17.88 -29.44
C VAL A 95 13.63 18.50 -28.80
N LEU A 96 13.76 19.66 -28.14
CA LEU A 96 12.68 20.30 -27.38
C LEU A 96 11.45 20.66 -28.24
N ASP A 97 11.69 21.13 -29.46
CA ASP A 97 10.64 21.56 -30.39
C ASP A 97 10.20 20.46 -31.37
N ARG A 98 10.81 19.29 -31.28
CA ARG A 98 10.45 18.14 -32.11
C ARG A 98 9.47 17.24 -31.39
N GLU A 99 8.63 16.57 -32.18
CA GLU A 99 7.83 15.47 -31.70
C GLU A 99 8.76 14.27 -31.40
N ILE A 100 8.81 13.85 -30.13
CA ILE A 100 9.67 12.74 -29.71
C ILE A 100 8.90 11.44 -29.46
N ILE A 101 7.59 11.54 -29.22
CA ILE A 101 6.64 10.41 -29.26
C ILE A 101 5.34 10.92 -29.89
N PRO A 102 4.48 10.04 -30.43
CA PRO A 102 3.25 10.46 -31.11
C PRO A 102 2.45 11.50 -30.34
N ARG A 103 2.22 12.66 -30.97
CA ARG A 103 1.50 13.83 -30.47
C ARG A 103 2.12 14.48 -29.22
N ARG A 104 3.44 14.36 -29.01
CA ARG A 104 4.13 15.00 -27.87
C ARG A 104 5.47 15.60 -28.25
N LEU A 105 5.57 16.92 -28.08
CA LEU A 105 6.80 17.68 -28.22
C LEU A 105 7.81 17.34 -27.12
N GLY A 106 9.10 17.53 -27.41
CA GLY A 106 10.21 17.22 -26.53
C GLY A 106 10.10 17.92 -25.17
N HIS A 107 9.87 19.23 -25.15
CA HIS A 107 9.76 19.99 -23.90
C HIS A 107 8.62 19.47 -23.01
N LEU A 108 7.47 19.12 -23.60
CA LEU A 108 6.31 18.59 -22.89
C LEU A 108 6.57 17.18 -22.35
N HIS A 109 7.28 16.35 -23.12
CA HIS A 109 7.70 15.04 -22.65
C HIS A 109 8.68 15.14 -21.48
N LEU A 110 9.71 15.98 -21.59
CA LEU A 110 10.73 16.16 -20.55
C LEU A 110 10.13 16.73 -19.27
N SER A 111 9.23 17.72 -19.36
CA SER A 111 8.50 18.26 -18.21
C SER A 111 7.72 17.16 -17.46
N ARG A 112 7.00 16.30 -18.19
CA ARG A 112 6.25 15.18 -17.59
C ARG A 112 7.17 14.12 -16.98
N ARG A 113 8.34 13.87 -17.57
CA ARG A 113 9.37 12.98 -17.00
C ARG A 113 9.92 13.55 -15.71
N LEU A 114 10.22 14.86 -15.68
CA LEU A 114 10.67 15.57 -14.49
C LEU A 114 9.62 15.48 -13.37
N GLN A 115 8.35 15.79 -13.65
CA GLN A 115 7.28 15.68 -12.66
C GLN A 115 7.20 14.28 -12.04
N ARG A 116 7.23 13.22 -12.86
CA ARG A 116 7.22 11.84 -12.35
C ARG A 116 8.45 11.51 -11.51
N PHE A 117 9.62 11.95 -11.94
CA PHE A 117 10.86 11.78 -11.21
C PHE A 117 10.80 12.48 -9.83
N MET A 118 10.32 13.72 -9.78
CA MET A 118 10.21 14.46 -8.51
C MET A 118 9.19 13.84 -7.56
N ILE A 119 8.06 13.32 -8.06
CA ILE A 119 7.09 12.56 -7.24
C ILE A 119 7.78 11.35 -6.60
N ASP A 120 8.52 10.58 -7.39
CA ASP A 120 9.23 9.38 -6.93
C ASP A 120 10.28 9.72 -5.86
N VAL A 121 11.09 10.77 -6.07
CA VAL A 121 12.08 11.24 -5.11
C VAL A 121 11.42 11.69 -3.80
N ARG A 122 10.38 12.54 -3.87
CA ARG A 122 9.66 13.02 -2.68
C ARG A 122 9.02 11.87 -1.91
N LEU A 123 8.39 10.91 -2.60
CA LEU A 123 7.79 9.73 -1.96
C LEU A 123 8.85 8.87 -1.28
N HIS A 124 10.02 8.69 -1.91
CA HIS A 124 11.11 7.94 -1.32
C HIS A 124 11.69 8.62 -0.07
N LEU A 125 11.97 9.92 -0.13
CA LEU A 125 12.41 10.69 1.03
C LEU A 125 11.38 10.64 2.17
N ARG A 126 10.07 10.67 1.83
CA ARG A 126 9.02 10.49 2.83
C ARG A 126 9.01 9.09 3.46
N ARG A 127 9.33 8.03 2.70
CA ARG A 127 9.48 6.66 3.25
C ARG A 127 10.67 6.55 4.20
N ILE A 128 11.80 7.19 3.85
CA ILE A 128 12.95 7.32 4.75
C ILE A 128 12.52 7.98 6.07
N ALA A 129 11.77 9.09 5.99
CA ALA A 129 11.23 9.77 7.17
C ALA A 129 10.32 8.87 8.02
N TYR A 130 9.42 8.10 7.41
CA TYR A 130 8.57 7.15 8.13
C TYR A 130 9.37 6.08 8.87
N THR A 131 10.54 5.68 8.36
CA THR A 131 11.39 4.70 9.05
C THR A 131 11.94 5.27 10.37
N ALA A 132 12.23 6.56 10.40
CA ALA A 132 12.69 7.28 11.60
C ALA A 132 11.56 7.67 12.56
N SER A 133 10.31 7.70 12.07
CA SER A 133 9.13 8.04 12.88
C SER A 133 8.48 6.86 13.61
N ILE A 134 8.99 5.63 13.44
CA ILE A 134 8.44 4.46 14.12
C ILE A 134 8.88 4.47 15.58
N ASP A 135 7.93 4.64 16.49
CA ASP A 135 8.14 4.55 17.94
C ASP A 135 8.10 3.11 18.47
N VAL A 136 8.23 2.97 19.79
CA VAL A 136 8.18 1.67 20.46
C VAL A 136 6.74 1.15 20.53
N ASP A 137 5.76 2.01 20.73
CA ASP A 137 4.36 1.60 20.90
C ASP A 137 3.80 0.98 19.61
N LEU A 138 4.08 1.59 18.46
CA LEU A 138 3.74 1.06 17.14
C LEU A 138 4.41 -0.30 16.87
N ARG A 139 5.67 -0.48 17.30
CA ARG A 139 6.36 -1.78 17.20
C ARG A 139 5.68 -2.83 18.09
N MET A 140 5.23 -2.44 19.28
CA MET A 140 4.52 -3.33 20.19
C MET A 140 3.15 -3.72 19.62
N ASP A 141 2.45 -2.80 18.95
CA ASP A 141 1.21 -3.11 18.24
C ASP A 141 1.42 -4.11 17.10
N TRP A 142 2.43 -3.90 16.26
CA TRP A 142 2.79 -4.87 15.22
C TRP A 142 3.14 -6.23 15.80
N GLN A 143 3.96 -6.27 16.85
CA GLN A 143 4.33 -7.52 17.51
C GLN A 143 3.10 -8.24 18.08
N ARG A 144 2.19 -7.51 18.72
CA ARG A 144 0.94 -8.08 19.26
C ARG A 144 0.07 -8.66 18.15
N TRP A 145 -0.09 -7.95 17.04
CA TRP A 145 -0.88 -8.45 15.90
C TRP A 145 -0.24 -9.64 15.21
N MET A 146 1.09 -9.66 15.05
CA MET A 146 1.81 -10.80 14.50
C MET A 146 1.65 -12.04 15.39
N HIS A 147 1.85 -11.90 16.71
CA HIS A 147 1.66 -13.00 17.66
C HIS A 147 0.23 -13.52 17.67
N ARG A 148 -0.76 -12.62 17.68
CA ARG A 148 -2.17 -13.00 17.60
C ARG A 148 -2.47 -13.80 16.33
N THR A 149 -1.92 -13.37 15.20
CA THR A 149 -2.05 -14.07 13.91
C THR A 149 -1.46 -15.47 13.98
N ARG A 150 -0.23 -15.60 14.49
CA ARG A 150 0.46 -16.89 14.63
C ARG A 150 -0.29 -17.86 15.54
N LEU A 151 -0.74 -17.41 16.71
CA LEU A 151 -1.49 -18.24 17.65
C LEU A 151 -2.84 -18.69 17.07
N LEU A 152 -3.53 -17.79 16.36
CA LEU A 152 -4.77 -18.14 15.67
C LEU A 152 -4.53 -19.21 14.59
N ASP A 153 -3.50 -19.04 13.76
CA ASP A 153 -3.12 -19.99 12.70
C ASP A 153 -2.79 -21.38 13.26
N GLU A 154 -2.13 -21.46 14.42
CA GLU A 154 -1.82 -22.72 15.09
C GLU A 154 -3.09 -23.47 15.50
N HIS A 155 -4.07 -22.77 16.06
CA HIS A 155 -5.38 -23.36 16.39
C HIS A 155 -6.19 -23.72 15.14
N LEU A 156 -6.17 -22.89 14.09
CA LEU A 156 -6.84 -23.21 12.82
C LEU A 156 -6.22 -24.45 12.16
N LYS A 157 -4.90 -24.61 12.27
CA LYS A 157 -4.18 -25.80 11.79
C LYS A 157 -4.59 -27.04 12.58
N ASP A 158 -4.69 -26.94 13.90
CA ASP A 158 -5.14 -28.03 14.76
C ASP A 158 -6.57 -28.46 14.42
N LEU A 159 -7.49 -27.49 14.31
CA LEU A 159 -8.87 -27.69 13.85
C LEU A 159 -8.92 -28.40 12.49
N PHE A 160 -8.12 -27.95 11.52
CA PHE A 160 -8.07 -28.55 10.20
C PHE A 160 -7.57 -30.01 10.23
N ALA A 161 -6.55 -30.30 11.04
CA ALA A 161 -5.93 -31.62 11.10
C ALA A 161 -6.77 -32.63 11.93
N ASN A 162 -7.30 -32.19 13.07
CA ASN A 162 -7.92 -33.07 14.06
C ASN A 162 -9.45 -33.04 14.03
N GLY A 163 -10.03 -31.96 13.53
CA GLY A 163 -11.47 -31.72 13.48
C GLY A 163 -12.12 -31.53 14.85
N ILE A 164 -13.35 -31.00 14.83
CA ILE A 164 -14.28 -31.04 15.97
C ILE A 164 -15.37 -32.07 15.72
N GLU A 165 -15.89 -32.68 16.77
CA GLU A 165 -17.01 -33.62 16.69
C GLU A 165 -18.28 -32.91 16.21
N THR A 166 -19.02 -33.58 15.32
CA THR A 166 -20.31 -33.10 14.81
C THR A 166 -21.47 -33.92 15.39
N PRO A 167 -22.71 -33.35 15.46
CA PRO A 167 -23.86 -34.03 16.06
C PRO A 167 -24.24 -35.37 15.40
N ASP A 168 -23.84 -35.59 14.15
CA ASP A 168 -24.02 -36.84 13.40
C ASP A 168 -22.91 -37.88 13.68
N GLY A 169 -22.04 -37.63 14.65
CA GLY A 169 -20.93 -38.52 15.03
C GLY A 169 -19.70 -38.40 14.13
N GLY A 170 -19.71 -37.48 13.17
CA GLY A 170 -18.58 -37.19 12.29
C GLY A 170 -17.54 -36.23 12.90
N LYS A 171 -16.64 -35.75 12.04
CA LYS A 171 -15.68 -34.69 12.36
C LYS A 171 -15.68 -33.60 11.30
N PHE A 172 -15.51 -32.36 11.73
CA PHE A 172 -15.41 -31.20 10.83
C PHE A 172 -14.20 -30.34 11.17
N GLY A 173 -13.32 -30.06 10.19
CA GLY A 173 -12.10 -29.27 10.39
C GLY A 173 -12.04 -27.92 9.64
N GLY A 174 -13.01 -27.63 8.77
CA GLY A 174 -12.99 -26.45 7.90
C GLY A 174 -11.84 -26.48 6.87
N LYS A 175 -11.40 -25.30 6.39
CA LYS A 175 -10.25 -25.17 5.45
C LYS A 175 -9.02 -24.61 6.14
N GLY A 176 -7.85 -25.20 5.92
CA GLY A 176 -6.58 -24.76 6.52
C GLY A 176 -5.75 -23.87 5.60
N PHE A 177 -5.99 -22.56 5.61
CA PHE A 177 -5.02 -21.59 5.06
C PHE A 177 -4.18 -21.02 6.20
N ARG A 178 -2.88 -20.90 5.97
CA ARG A 178 -1.92 -20.41 6.97
C ARG A 178 -1.21 -19.18 6.42
N SER A 179 -0.95 -18.27 7.33
CA SER A 179 -0.27 -16.98 7.14
C SER A 179 1.14 -17.01 7.73
N THR A 180 1.66 -18.22 8.02
CA THR A 180 2.98 -18.45 8.58
C THR A 180 4.05 -17.79 7.71
N TRP A 181 4.87 -16.92 8.31
CA TRP A 181 5.90 -16.08 7.68
C TRP A 181 5.37 -14.89 6.87
N GLN A 182 4.06 -14.64 6.90
CA GLN A 182 3.39 -13.51 6.24
C GLN A 182 2.74 -12.54 7.24
N GLU A 183 2.96 -12.73 8.54
CA GLU A 183 2.31 -11.94 9.59
C GLU A 183 2.68 -10.45 9.53
N GLY A 184 3.80 -10.10 8.90
CA GLY A 184 4.20 -8.72 8.68
C GLY A 184 3.15 -7.87 7.94
N VAL A 185 2.21 -8.50 7.22
CA VAL A 185 1.08 -7.81 6.57
C VAL A 185 0.25 -6.97 7.55
N VAL A 186 0.25 -7.31 8.84
CA VAL A 186 -0.46 -6.56 9.89
C VAL A 186 -0.05 -5.08 9.94
N ALA A 187 1.20 -4.77 9.57
CA ALA A 187 1.73 -3.41 9.59
C ALA A 187 1.04 -2.49 8.57
N CYS A 188 0.39 -3.05 7.55
CA CYS A 188 -0.42 -2.26 6.62
C CYS A 188 -1.54 -1.53 7.39
N ALA A 189 -2.16 -2.17 8.37
CA ALA A 189 -3.30 -1.60 9.09
C ALA A 189 -2.94 -0.34 9.89
N SER A 190 -1.70 -0.19 10.38
CA SER A 190 -1.29 1.03 11.08
C SER A 190 -1.13 2.24 10.16
N ALA A 191 -0.99 2.03 8.85
CA ALA A 191 -0.97 3.11 7.87
C ALA A 191 -2.38 3.49 7.39
N LEU A 192 -3.41 2.74 7.79
CA LEU A 192 -4.79 2.89 7.34
C LEU A 192 -5.64 3.55 8.42
N ARG A 193 -6.66 4.31 7.99
CA ARG A 193 -7.72 4.80 8.86
C ARG A 193 -8.72 3.67 9.11
N ARG A 194 -8.59 2.94 10.21
CA ARG A 194 -9.45 1.80 10.54
C ARG A 194 -10.82 2.26 11.03
N ALA A 195 -11.87 1.53 10.68
CA ALA A 195 -13.23 1.88 11.09
C ALA A 195 -13.46 1.79 12.61
N MET A 196 -12.73 0.91 13.29
CA MET A 196 -12.83 0.74 14.74
C MET A 196 -12.26 1.93 15.54
N ASP A 197 -11.39 2.72 14.92
CA ASP A 197 -10.77 3.90 15.54
C ASP A 197 -11.56 5.19 15.26
N LEU A 198 -12.67 5.11 14.51
CA LEU A 198 -13.49 6.25 14.13
C LEU A 198 -14.84 6.24 14.83
N PRO A 199 -15.39 7.43 15.12
CA PRO A 199 -16.76 7.53 15.58
C PRO A 199 -17.73 7.06 14.47
N PRO A 200 -18.93 6.55 14.83
CA PRO A 200 -19.87 5.95 13.88
C PRO A 200 -20.17 6.78 12.64
N GLU A 201 -20.33 8.08 12.79
CA GLU A 201 -20.62 9.06 11.74
C GLU A 201 -19.48 9.25 10.73
N GLU A 202 -18.24 8.91 11.10
CA GLU A 202 -17.07 9.02 10.23
C GLU A 202 -16.63 7.68 9.61
N ARG A 203 -17.27 6.56 9.96
CA ARG A 203 -16.89 5.23 9.47
C ARG A 203 -16.98 5.09 7.95
N ASN A 204 -17.69 5.96 7.24
CA ASN A 204 -17.69 6.03 5.77
C ASN A 204 -16.33 6.46 5.20
N ARG A 205 -15.52 7.18 5.98
CA ARG A 205 -14.16 7.64 5.64
C ARG A 205 -13.06 6.65 6.02
N ALA A 206 -13.41 5.53 6.64
CA ALA A 206 -12.46 4.46 6.95
C ALA A 206 -11.97 3.80 5.67
N ASP A 207 -10.70 3.41 5.66
CA ASP A 207 -10.05 2.73 4.54
C ASP A 207 -10.54 1.29 4.43
N VAL A 208 -10.51 0.75 3.20
CA VAL A 208 -11.06 -0.57 2.89
C VAL A 208 -9.96 -1.52 2.45
N VAL A 209 -9.97 -2.74 2.99
CA VAL A 209 -9.01 -3.78 2.62
C VAL A 209 -9.71 -4.95 1.94
N ALA A 210 -9.01 -5.58 0.99
CA ALA A 210 -9.39 -6.83 0.36
C ALA A 210 -8.33 -7.91 0.63
N PRO A 211 -8.27 -8.46 1.86
CA PRO A 211 -7.31 -9.50 2.22
C PRO A 211 -7.48 -10.74 1.34
N MET A 212 -6.37 -11.43 1.08
CA MET A 212 -6.42 -12.80 0.58
C MET A 212 -6.67 -13.81 1.70
N ILE A 213 -6.91 -15.06 1.31
CA ILE A 213 -7.06 -16.21 2.22
C ILE A 213 -5.88 -16.44 3.18
N ARG A 214 -4.69 -15.87 2.91
CA ARG A 214 -3.50 -15.92 3.78
C ARG A 214 -3.26 -14.61 4.55
N ASP A 215 -4.21 -13.66 4.51
CA ASP A 215 -4.08 -12.34 5.14
C ASP A 215 -4.96 -12.20 6.39
N VAL A 216 -5.16 -13.29 7.14
CA VAL A 216 -5.94 -13.24 8.40
C VAL A 216 -5.34 -12.22 9.38
N GLY A 217 -4.01 -12.02 9.34
CA GLY A 217 -3.35 -10.99 10.12
C GLY A 217 -3.84 -9.57 9.79
N LEU A 218 -4.05 -9.27 8.51
CA LEU A 218 -4.61 -7.98 8.09
C LEU A 218 -6.06 -7.82 8.56
N ALA A 219 -6.87 -8.87 8.43
CA ALA A 219 -8.24 -8.88 8.95
C ALA A 219 -8.28 -8.61 10.46
N LEU A 220 -7.43 -9.28 11.24
CA LEU A 220 -7.30 -9.10 12.68
C LEU A 220 -6.85 -7.68 13.06
N SER A 221 -5.85 -7.13 12.37
CA SER A 221 -5.33 -5.79 12.66
C SER A 221 -6.30 -4.68 12.23
N MET A 222 -7.19 -4.94 11.27
CA MET A 222 -8.34 -4.09 10.94
C MET A 222 -9.48 -4.18 11.96
N GLY A 223 -9.42 -5.14 12.88
CA GLY A 223 -10.32 -5.26 14.04
C GLY A 223 -11.19 -6.51 14.05
N GLN A 224 -11.05 -7.44 13.10
CA GLN A 224 -11.75 -8.72 13.22
C GLN A 224 -11.26 -9.48 14.45
N THR A 225 -12.18 -10.22 15.08
CA THR A 225 -11.87 -10.98 16.30
C THR A 225 -11.62 -12.44 15.96
N SER A 226 -10.82 -13.10 16.80
CA SER A 226 -10.60 -14.55 16.71
C SER A 226 -11.92 -15.33 16.74
N LEU A 227 -12.91 -14.86 17.49
CA LEU A 227 -14.25 -15.47 17.54
C LEU A 227 -14.96 -15.39 16.17
N GLU A 228 -14.90 -14.23 15.50
CA GLU A 228 -15.48 -14.07 14.16
C GLU A 228 -14.81 -15.02 13.16
N ILE A 229 -13.49 -15.17 13.24
CA ILE A 229 -12.75 -16.07 12.34
C ILE A 229 -13.12 -17.53 12.62
N PHE A 230 -13.11 -17.97 13.88
CA PHE A 230 -13.48 -19.34 14.21
C PHE A 230 -14.95 -19.63 13.88
N ALA A 231 -15.86 -18.70 14.14
CA ALA A 231 -17.28 -18.88 13.80
C ALA A 231 -17.49 -19.13 12.31
N ALA A 232 -16.79 -18.38 11.45
CA ALA A 232 -16.77 -18.57 10.00
C ALA A 232 -16.01 -19.81 9.53
N GLN A 233 -15.01 -20.27 10.27
CA GLN A 233 -14.32 -21.51 9.93
C GLN A 233 -15.19 -22.74 10.21
N VAL A 234 -15.94 -22.74 11.32
CA VAL A 234 -16.64 -23.93 11.85
C VAL A 234 -18.16 -23.94 11.64
N GLY A 235 -18.70 -23.10 10.75
CA GLY A 235 -20.13 -23.16 10.42
C GLY A 235 -21.06 -22.69 11.53
N LYS A 236 -20.59 -21.84 12.45
CA LYS A 236 -21.41 -21.41 13.59
C LYS A 236 -22.37 -20.32 13.17
N SER A 237 -23.57 -20.35 13.75
CA SER A 237 -24.65 -19.39 13.51
C SER A 237 -24.31 -17.94 13.84
N GLY A 238 -23.26 -17.69 14.64
CA GLY A 238 -22.73 -16.35 14.91
C GLY A 238 -21.76 -15.83 13.85
N SER A 239 -21.53 -16.58 12.76
CA SER A 239 -20.69 -16.15 11.66
C SER A 239 -21.40 -15.11 10.79
N TYR A 240 -20.68 -14.08 10.36
CA TYR A 240 -21.17 -13.14 9.33
C TYR A 240 -21.18 -13.73 7.92
N MET A 241 -20.64 -14.94 7.73
CA MET A 241 -20.54 -15.62 6.44
C MET A 241 -21.71 -16.60 6.23
N ASP A 242 -22.93 -16.18 6.56
CA ASP A 242 -24.14 -17.03 6.58
C ASP A 242 -24.79 -17.25 5.20
N GLY A 243 -24.27 -16.57 4.16
CA GLY A 243 -24.84 -16.62 2.81
C GLY A 243 -26.25 -16.03 2.71
N GLY A 244 -26.66 -15.21 3.68
CA GLY A 244 -28.02 -14.68 3.79
C GLY A 244 -29.03 -15.65 4.43
N HIS A 245 -28.56 -16.76 5.02
CA HIS A 245 -29.42 -17.76 5.65
C HIS A 245 -29.37 -17.67 7.18
N PRO A 246 -30.47 -17.30 7.87
CA PRO A 246 -30.50 -17.21 9.32
C PRO A 246 -30.07 -18.51 10.01
N GLY A 247 -29.14 -18.41 10.96
CA GLY A 247 -28.63 -19.54 11.72
C GLY A 247 -27.59 -20.40 10.98
N ALA A 248 -27.28 -20.09 9.72
CA ALA A 248 -26.15 -20.66 9.02
C ALA A 248 -24.84 -19.92 9.34
N GLY A 249 -23.71 -20.49 8.95
CA GLY A 249 -22.42 -19.84 9.03
C GLY A 249 -21.49 -20.36 7.95
N GLY A 250 -20.43 -19.58 7.69
CA GLY A 250 -19.39 -19.97 6.73
C GLY A 250 -18.72 -21.26 7.17
N ARG A 251 -18.19 -22.03 6.23
CA ARG A 251 -17.48 -23.30 6.51
C ARG A 251 -16.03 -23.24 6.04
N ASP A 252 -15.50 -22.03 5.87
CA ASP A 252 -14.13 -21.78 5.43
C ASP A 252 -13.62 -20.38 5.85
N LEU A 253 -12.35 -20.11 5.51
CA LEU A 253 -11.66 -18.86 5.83
C LEU A 253 -11.94 -17.71 4.83
N HIS A 254 -13.05 -17.73 4.09
CA HIS A 254 -13.48 -16.54 3.34
C HIS A 254 -14.12 -15.52 4.29
N ILE A 255 -13.32 -15.02 5.23
CA ILE A 255 -13.72 -14.13 6.30
C ILE A 255 -13.73 -12.67 5.86
N GLY A 256 -14.86 -11.99 6.04
CA GLY A 256 -14.98 -10.55 5.87
C GLY A 256 -15.79 -9.93 7.01
N GLU A 257 -15.65 -8.63 7.19
CA GLU A 257 -16.62 -7.87 7.98
C GLU A 257 -16.68 -6.41 7.51
N TRP A 258 -17.82 -6.03 6.93
CA TRP A 258 -17.97 -4.76 6.24
C TRP A 258 -18.00 -3.56 7.21
N ASN A 259 -18.53 -3.73 8.43
CA ASN A 259 -18.49 -2.64 9.42
C ASN A 259 -17.04 -2.29 9.83
N LYS A 260 -16.10 -3.22 9.60
CA LYS A 260 -14.66 -3.05 9.81
C LYS A 260 -13.90 -2.75 8.51
N ARG A 261 -14.63 -2.60 7.39
CA ARG A 261 -14.11 -2.38 6.04
C ARG A 261 -13.18 -3.48 5.54
N VAL A 262 -13.47 -4.72 5.92
CA VAL A 262 -12.75 -5.90 5.46
C VAL A 262 -13.65 -6.66 4.48
N LEU A 263 -13.25 -6.73 3.21
CA LEU A 263 -13.91 -7.60 2.24
C LEU A 263 -13.52 -9.06 2.48
N PRO A 264 -14.42 -10.03 2.28
CA PRO A 264 -14.04 -11.43 2.31
C PRO A 264 -13.11 -11.75 1.14
N PRO A 265 -12.10 -12.62 1.32
CA PRO A 265 -11.40 -13.19 0.20
C PRO A 265 -12.39 -13.95 -0.69
N THR A 266 -12.04 -14.11 -1.96
CA THR A 266 -12.91 -14.74 -2.96
C THR A 266 -12.17 -15.86 -3.69
N ALA A 267 -12.91 -16.86 -4.14
CA ALA A 267 -12.48 -17.80 -5.16
C ALA A 267 -13.39 -17.60 -6.38
N PRO A 268 -12.88 -17.11 -7.52
CA PRO A 268 -11.47 -16.88 -7.87
C PRO A 268 -10.76 -15.75 -7.08
N LEU A 269 -9.44 -15.92 -6.87
CA LEU A 269 -8.57 -15.01 -6.10
C LEU A 269 -8.62 -13.52 -6.53
N PRO A 270 -8.57 -13.15 -7.83
CA PRO A 270 -8.48 -11.75 -8.25
C PRO A 270 -9.79 -10.95 -8.03
N ILE A 271 -10.92 -11.63 -7.77
CA ILE A 271 -12.24 -10.99 -7.70
C ILE A 271 -12.32 -9.99 -6.55
N ALA A 272 -11.66 -10.24 -5.42
CA ALA A 272 -11.58 -9.29 -4.32
C ALA A 272 -10.88 -7.99 -4.73
N SER A 273 -9.81 -8.07 -5.55
CA SER A 273 -9.10 -6.89 -6.09
C SER A 273 -9.96 -6.10 -7.09
N ALA A 274 -10.67 -6.80 -7.98
CA ALA A 274 -11.60 -6.18 -8.92
C ALA A 274 -12.77 -5.49 -8.18
N THR A 275 -13.33 -6.16 -7.18
CA THR A 275 -14.40 -5.62 -6.35
C THR A 275 -13.94 -4.37 -5.61
N LEU A 276 -12.76 -4.40 -4.97
CA LEU A 276 -12.22 -3.25 -4.27
C LEU A 276 -11.93 -2.07 -5.21
N THR A 277 -11.53 -2.35 -6.45
CA THR A 277 -11.38 -1.32 -7.49
C THR A 277 -12.71 -0.61 -7.79
N GLY A 278 -13.82 -1.36 -7.84
CA GLY A 278 -15.17 -0.79 -7.92
C GLY A 278 -15.53 0.06 -6.71
N VAL A 279 -15.18 -0.38 -5.50
CA VAL A 279 -15.37 0.40 -4.26
C VAL A 279 -14.55 1.69 -4.28
N ALA A 280 -13.32 1.65 -4.82
CA ALA A 280 -12.46 2.82 -4.98
C ALA A 280 -13.02 3.81 -6.00
N LEU A 281 -13.60 3.32 -7.10
CA LEU A 281 -14.33 4.15 -8.06
C LEU A 281 -15.53 4.82 -7.40
N ALA A 282 -16.33 4.07 -6.64
CA ALA A 282 -17.47 4.63 -5.92
C ALA A 282 -17.02 5.70 -4.92
N ALA A 283 -15.93 5.46 -4.18
CA ALA A 283 -15.36 6.44 -3.27
C ALA A 283 -14.96 7.73 -3.98
N ALA A 284 -14.28 7.62 -5.14
CA ALA A 284 -13.91 8.78 -5.95
C ALA A 284 -15.13 9.55 -6.48
N ARG A 285 -16.19 8.84 -6.89
CA ARG A 285 -17.43 9.47 -7.40
C ARG A 285 -18.27 10.14 -6.31
N LEU A 286 -18.18 9.65 -5.08
CA LEU A 286 -18.92 10.16 -3.93
C LEU A 286 -18.10 11.15 -3.07
N ASP A 287 -16.91 11.54 -3.51
CA ASP A 287 -15.92 12.32 -2.73
C ASP A 287 -15.66 11.73 -1.32
N ALA A 288 -15.72 10.40 -1.21
CA ALA A 288 -15.39 9.70 0.02
C ALA A 288 -13.86 9.60 0.15
N ARG A 289 -13.28 10.47 0.99
CA ARG A 289 -11.83 10.54 1.22
C ARG A 289 -11.29 9.38 2.07
N ARG A 290 -11.11 8.24 1.41
CA ARG A 290 -10.54 7.00 1.96
C ARG A 290 -9.61 6.31 0.94
N PHE A 291 -8.69 5.52 1.45
CA PHE A 291 -7.77 4.67 0.71
C PHE A 291 -8.28 3.23 0.65
N HIS A 292 -7.79 2.47 -0.33
CA HIS A 292 -8.17 1.09 -0.56
C HIS A 292 -6.91 0.25 -0.76
N LEU A 293 -6.80 -0.90 -0.08
CA LEU A 293 -5.64 -1.78 -0.17
C LEU A 293 -6.06 -3.19 -0.57
N ALA A 294 -5.54 -3.67 -1.69
CA ALA A 294 -5.71 -5.03 -2.18
C ALA A 294 -4.37 -5.78 -2.17
N PRO A 295 -4.05 -6.50 -1.09
CA PRO A 295 -2.97 -7.48 -1.13
C PRO A 295 -3.31 -8.62 -2.10
N VAL A 296 -2.31 -9.09 -2.86
CA VAL A 296 -2.43 -10.23 -3.78
C VAL A 296 -1.18 -11.09 -3.74
N GLY A 297 -1.27 -12.36 -4.10
CA GLY A 297 -0.12 -13.27 -4.21
C GLY A 297 0.49 -13.14 -5.60
N GLU A 298 1.76 -13.52 -5.75
CA GLU A 298 2.42 -13.53 -7.07
C GLU A 298 1.67 -14.44 -8.06
N GLY A 299 1.17 -15.61 -7.64
CA GLY A 299 0.32 -16.46 -8.47
C GLY A 299 -0.96 -15.75 -8.95
N CYS A 300 -1.62 -15.00 -8.06
CA CYS A 300 -2.81 -14.21 -8.40
C CYS A 300 -2.50 -13.09 -9.40
N SER A 301 -1.28 -12.55 -9.38
CA SER A 301 -0.87 -11.48 -10.30
C SER A 301 -0.79 -11.91 -11.77
N SER A 302 -0.84 -13.23 -12.04
CA SER A 302 -0.88 -13.79 -13.39
C SER A 302 -2.29 -13.81 -14.02
N SER A 303 -3.34 -13.47 -13.27
CA SER A 303 -4.71 -13.47 -13.79
C SER A 303 -5.05 -12.19 -14.55
N GLY A 304 -5.85 -12.32 -15.62
CA GLY A 304 -6.29 -11.19 -16.44
C GLY A 304 -7.13 -10.18 -15.66
N GLU A 305 -7.99 -10.65 -14.75
CA GLU A 305 -8.85 -9.81 -13.90
C GLU A 305 -8.03 -8.90 -12.99
N PHE A 306 -6.88 -9.36 -12.49
CA PHE A 306 -5.97 -8.53 -11.72
C PHE A 306 -5.36 -7.40 -12.57
N TRP A 307 -4.92 -7.71 -13.78
CA TRP A 307 -4.38 -6.71 -14.71
C TRP A 307 -5.44 -5.70 -15.15
N GLU A 308 -6.68 -6.14 -15.35
CA GLU A 308 -7.79 -5.26 -15.67
C GLU A 308 -8.09 -4.29 -14.51
N ALA A 309 -8.11 -4.79 -13.27
CA ALA A 309 -8.29 -3.98 -12.07
C ALA A 309 -7.18 -2.92 -11.94
N MET A 310 -5.91 -3.31 -12.09
CA MET A 310 -4.77 -2.38 -12.06
C MET A 310 -4.84 -1.32 -13.16
N ASN A 311 -5.11 -1.75 -14.41
CA ASN A 311 -5.20 -0.84 -15.54
C ASN A 311 -6.34 0.17 -15.36
N PHE A 312 -7.52 -0.30 -14.95
CA PHE A 312 -8.66 0.57 -14.71
C PHE A 312 -8.40 1.56 -13.57
N ALA A 313 -7.79 1.10 -12.47
CA ALA A 313 -7.40 1.96 -11.35
C ALA A 313 -6.42 3.06 -11.79
N GLY A 314 -5.39 2.71 -12.56
CA GLY A 314 -4.42 3.67 -13.09
C GLY A 314 -5.04 4.66 -14.06
N ALA A 315 -5.85 4.19 -15.01
CA ALA A 315 -6.53 5.03 -16.00
C ALA A 315 -7.50 6.03 -15.36
N ARG A 316 -8.10 5.66 -14.22
CA ARG A 316 -9.04 6.51 -13.47
C ARG A 316 -8.41 7.24 -12.28
N SER A 317 -7.12 7.06 -12.04
CA SER A 317 -6.40 7.64 -10.88
C SER A 317 -7.10 7.35 -9.54
N LEU A 318 -7.53 6.11 -9.34
CA LEU A 318 -8.28 5.71 -8.14
C LEU A 318 -7.38 5.64 -6.89
N PRO A 319 -7.91 5.94 -5.68
CA PRO A 319 -7.16 5.88 -4.43
C PRO A 319 -7.04 4.43 -3.91
N ILE A 320 -6.35 3.58 -4.67
CA ILE A 320 -6.15 2.16 -4.38
C ILE A 320 -4.69 1.75 -4.55
N GLY A 321 -4.20 0.89 -3.65
CA GLY A 321 -2.90 0.24 -3.74
C GLY A 321 -3.05 -1.27 -3.91
N PHE A 322 -2.24 -1.83 -4.80
CA PHE A 322 -2.10 -3.28 -4.96
C PHE A 322 -0.76 -3.70 -4.36
N MET A 323 -0.78 -4.65 -3.44
CA MET A 323 0.44 -5.12 -2.76
C MET A 323 0.68 -6.59 -3.10
N ILE A 324 1.69 -6.84 -3.94
CA ILE A 324 2.08 -8.20 -4.30
C ILE A 324 2.92 -8.81 -3.18
N GLN A 325 2.40 -9.87 -2.57
CA GLN A 325 3.07 -10.69 -1.57
C GLN A 325 3.78 -11.84 -2.27
N ASN A 326 4.99 -11.58 -2.73
CA ASN A 326 5.80 -12.58 -3.43
C ASN A 326 6.52 -13.50 -2.44
N ASN A 327 5.87 -14.61 -2.09
CA ASN A 327 6.45 -15.64 -1.22
C ASN A 327 7.17 -16.76 -2.00
N GLN A 328 7.37 -16.56 -3.31
CA GLN A 328 7.98 -17.49 -4.26
C GLN A 328 7.15 -18.75 -4.59
N ILE A 329 5.91 -18.89 -4.10
CA ILE A 329 5.08 -20.10 -4.28
C ILE A 329 3.59 -19.77 -4.43
N ALA A 330 3.01 -20.17 -5.57
CA ALA A 330 1.60 -20.01 -5.91
C ALA A 330 0.73 -21.19 -5.45
#